data_AF-A0A2W2DQA6-F1
#
_entry.id   AF-A0A2W2DQA6-F1
#
_cell.length_a   1.000
_cell.length_b   1.000
_cell.length_c   1.000
_cell.angle_alpha   90.00
_cell.angle_beta   90.00
_cell.angle_gamma   90.00
#
_symmetry.space_group_name_H-M   'P 1'
#
loop_
_entity.id
_entity.type
_entity.pdbx_description
1 polymer ?
#
loop_
_entity_poly.entity_id
_entity_poly.type
_entity_poly.pdbx_seq_one_letter_code
_entity_poly.pdbx_strand_id
1 'polypeptide(L)' 'MNKTMWSIGFQKHLPIDEEASLFRFETAVPQPEGRDLLVKIDAVSVNPIDVAVRKNGTETLDEPKVIGWDAVGT' A
#
# COMPACT_ATOMS: atom_id res chain seq x y z
N MET A 1 -15.66 16.07 -7.92
CA MET A 1 -14.24 15.67 -7.96
C MET A 1 -14.12 14.36 -7.21
N ASN A 2 -13.45 13.35 -7.77
CA ASN A 2 -13.20 12.10 -7.03
C ASN A 2 -12.31 12.42 -5.83
N LYS A 3 -12.68 11.91 -4.66
CA LYS A 3 -11.91 12.10 -3.43
C LYS A 3 -10.60 11.30 -3.54
N THR A 4 -9.47 11.93 -3.22
CA THR A 4 -8.17 11.25 -3.16
C THR A 4 -7.80 10.91 -1.72
N MET A 5 -6.88 9.95 -1.57
CA MET A 5 -6.24 9.57 -0.32
C MET A 5 -4.74 9.40 -0.51
N TRP A 6 -4.00 9.55 0.58
CA TRP A 6 -2.58 9.24 0.62
C TRP A 6 -2.35 7.76 0.81
N SER A 7 -1.41 7.21 0.04
CA SER A 7 -0.96 5.83 0.14
C SER A 7 0.56 5.77 0.15
N ILE A 8 1.10 4.68 0.69
CA ILE A 8 2.52 4.31 0.60
C ILE A 8 2.60 2.98 -0.13
N GLY A 9 3.49 2.88 -1.11
CA GLY A 9 3.64 1.66 -1.90
C GLY A 9 4.98 1.60 -2.62
N PHE A 10 5.14 0.59 -3.47
CA PHE A 10 6.34 0.40 -4.28
C PHE A 10 5.98 0.03 -5.71
N GLN A 11 6.84 0.39 -6.66
CA GLN A 11 6.71 0.00 -8.07
C GLN A 11 7.79 -1.00 -8.50
N LYS A 12 8.93 -1.03 -7.79
CA LYS A 12 10.05 -1.94 -8.01
C LYS A 12 10.39 -2.65 -6.70
N HIS A 13 10.79 -3.91 -6.81
CA HIS A 13 11.24 -4.72 -5.68
C HIS A 13 12.69 -4.36 -5.29
N LEU A 14 12.85 -3.28 -4.52
CA LEU A 14 14.16 -2.74 -4.13
C LEU A 14 14.54 -3.06 -2.66
N PRO A 15 15.84 -3.08 -2.31
CA PRO A 15 16.33 -3.02 -0.93
C PRO A 15 15.69 -1.89 -0.11
N ILE A 16 15.53 -2.03 1.22
CA ILE A 16 14.80 -1.03 2.05
C ILE A 16 15.53 0.32 2.20
N ASP A 17 16.84 0.30 2.01
CA ASP A 17 17.72 1.46 2.05
C ASP A 17 17.68 2.30 0.76
N GLU A 18 17.09 1.78 -0.31
CA GLU A 18 16.80 2.56 -1.53
C GLU A 18 15.60 3.48 -1.30
N GLU A 19 15.74 4.76 -1.64
CA GLU A 19 14.69 5.78 -1.44
C GLU A 19 13.38 5.44 -2.18
N ALA A 20 13.50 4.84 -3.37
CA ALA A 20 12.35 4.42 -4.19
C ALA A 20 11.73 3.09 -3.73
N SER A 21 12.23 2.47 -2.65
CA SER A 21 11.77 1.15 -2.20
C SER A 21 10.39 1.17 -1.54
N LEU A 22 9.99 2.32 -1.00
CA LEU A 22 8.64 2.69 -0.60
C LEU A 22 8.48 4.20 -0.78
N PHE A 23 7.43 4.64 -1.45
CA PHE A 23 7.17 6.06 -1.67
C PHE A 23 5.70 6.41 -1.43
N ARG A 24 5.47 7.67 -1.07
CA ARG A 24 4.13 8.22 -0.84
C ARG A 24 3.55 8.76 -2.15
N PHE A 25 2.27 8.50 -2.39
CA PHE A 25 1.53 9.02 -3.55
C PHE A 25 0.05 9.23 -3.22
N GLU A 26 -0.65 10.02 -4.05
CA GLU A 26 -2.11 10.14 -3.97
C GLU A 26 -2.79 9.16 -4.93
N THR A 27 -3.89 8.56 -4.48
CA THR A 27 -4.76 7.73 -5.31
C THR A 27 -6.22 7.99 -5.00
N ALA A 28 -7.13 7.51 -5.84
CA ALA A 28 -8.57 7.62 -5.61
C ALA A 28 -8.99 6.83 -4.37
N VAL A 29 -9.91 7.37 -3.58
CA VAL A 29 -10.58 6.60 -2.51
C VAL A 29 -11.45 5.52 -3.18
N PRO A 30 -11.24 4.23 -2.85
CA PRO A 30 -12.00 3.15 -3.45
C PRO A 30 -13.47 3.20 -3.00
N GLN A 31 -14.36 2.67 -3.85
CA GLN A 31 -15.76 2.48 -3.50
C GLN A 31 -15.96 1.02 -3.06
N PRO A 32 -16.43 0.75 -1.84
CA PRO A 32 -16.69 -0.61 -1.40
C PRO A 32 -17.90 -1.20 -2.15
N GLU A 33 -17.83 -2.48 -2.50
CA GLU A 33 -18.92 -3.20 -3.17
C GLU A 33 -19.36 -4.42 -2.34
N GLY A 34 -20.63 -4.81 -2.46
CA GLY A 34 -21.16 -6.03 -1.86
C GLY A 34 -21.02 -6.10 -0.32
N ARG A 35 -20.00 -6.82 0.16
CA ARG A 35 -19.72 -7.04 1.58
C ARG A 35 -18.44 -6.35 2.06
N ASP A 36 -17.82 -5.52 1.23
CA ASP A 36 -16.62 -4.79 1.58
C ASP A 36 -16.93 -3.61 2.50
N LEU A 37 -15.96 -3.26 3.33
CA LEU A 37 -16.00 -2.06 4.18
C LEU A 37 -14.91 -1.09 3.73
N LEU A 38 -15.27 0.20 3.65
CA LEU A 38 -14.29 1.27 3.51
C LEU A 38 -13.94 1.80 4.89
N VAL A 39 -12.73 1.51 5.36
CA VAL A 39 -12.23 1.92 6.67
C VAL A 39 -11.28 3.11 6.53
N LYS A 40 -11.49 4.15 7.32
CA LYS A 40 -10.52 5.23 7.51
C LYS A 40 -9.47 4.75 8.51
N ILE A 41 -8.27 4.50 7.99
CA ILE A 41 -7.15 3.95 8.76
C ILE A 41 -6.57 5.00 9.72
N ASP A 42 -6.48 4.66 11.01
CA ASP A 42 -5.81 5.46 12.05
C ASP A 42 -4.38 4.96 12.32
N ALA A 43 -4.15 3.64 12.26
CA ALA A 43 -2.82 3.05 12.42
C ALA A 43 -2.68 1.67 11.73
N VAL A 44 -1.42 1.26 11.49
CA VAL A 44 -1.01 -0.03 10.91
C VAL A 44 0.23 -0.57 11.63
N SER A 45 0.51 -1.86 11.51
CA SER A 45 1.78 -2.50 11.93
C SER A 45 2.52 -3.13 10.74
N VAL A 46 3.83 -3.32 10.90
CA VAL A 46 4.68 -4.01 9.93
C VAL A 46 5.02 -5.40 10.46
N ASN A 47 4.82 -6.42 9.64
CA ASN A 47 5.04 -7.81 9.93
C ASN A 47 6.02 -8.45 8.92
N PRO A 48 6.53 -9.68 9.17
CA PRO A 48 7.41 -10.36 8.22
C PRO A 48 6.82 -10.54 6.80
N ILE A 49 5.49 -10.64 6.68
CA ILE A 49 4.83 -10.77 5.39
C ILE A 49 4.96 -9.51 4.53
N ASP A 50 4.96 -8.31 5.14
CA ASP A 50 5.20 -7.05 4.44
C ASP A 50 6.56 -7.03 3.76
N VAL A 51 7.59 -7.50 4.48
CA VAL A 51 8.95 -7.61 3.97
C VAL A 51 9.03 -8.66 2.86
N ALA A 52 8.41 -9.83 3.06
CA ALA A 52 8.44 -10.93 2.09
C ALA A 52 7.78 -10.54 0.77
N VAL A 53 6.57 -9.95 0.80
CA VAL A 53 5.86 -9.54 -0.41
C VAL A 53 6.61 -8.45 -1.16
N ARG A 54 7.20 -7.49 -0.44
CA ARG A 54 8.01 -6.42 -1.05
C ARG A 54 9.30 -6.96 -1.66
N LYS A 55 9.92 -8.00 -1.09
CA LYS A 55 11.22 -8.52 -1.55
C LYS A 55 11.12 -9.53 -2.70
N ASN A 56 10.02 -10.29 -2.80
CA ASN A 56 9.98 -11.52 -3.60
C ASN A 56 9.55 -11.37 -5.07
N GLY A 57 9.57 -10.16 -5.63
CA GLY A 57 9.31 -9.95 -7.07
C GLY A 57 10.56 -9.43 -7.80
N THR A 58 10.49 -9.39 -9.12
CA THR A 58 11.60 -8.96 -10.00
C THR A 58 11.16 -7.97 -11.07
N GLU A 59 9.86 -7.87 -11.28
CA GLU A 59 9.20 -6.99 -12.21
C GLU A 59 9.16 -5.53 -11.73
N THR A 60 9.07 -4.61 -12.69
CA THR A 60 8.55 -3.26 -12.42
C THR A 60 7.06 -3.31 -12.67
N LEU A 61 6.27 -2.88 -11.68
CA LEU A 61 4.82 -2.86 -11.76
C LEU A 61 4.35 -1.67 -12.59
N ASP A 62 3.26 -1.81 -13.33
CA ASP A 62 2.68 -0.69 -14.08
C ASP A 62 2.15 0.39 -13.12
N GLU A 63 1.57 -0.04 -12.00
CA GLU A 63 1.05 0.82 -10.94
C GLU A 63 1.70 0.51 -9.58
N PRO A 64 1.83 1.49 -8.66
CA PRO A 64 2.38 1.24 -7.34
C PRO A 64 1.53 0.24 -6.54
N LYS A 65 2.16 -0.76 -5.95
CA LYS A 65 1.53 -1.72 -5.04
C LYS A 65 1.54 -1.21 -3.61
N VAL A 66 0.35 -1.10 -3.01
CA VAL A 66 0.13 -0.82 -1.60
C VAL A 66 0.08 -2.14 -0.82
N ILE A 67 0.74 -2.18 0.34
CA ILE A 67 0.78 -3.35 1.23
C ILE A 67 0.42 -2.94 2.67
N GLY A 68 0.29 -3.92 3.56
CA GLY A 68 -0.13 -3.75 4.96
C GLY A 68 -1.18 -4.79 5.32
N TRP A 69 -0.90 -5.65 6.30
CA TRP A 69 -1.81 -6.75 6.70
C TRP A 69 -2.51 -6.52 8.05
N ASP A 70 -2.17 -5.43 8.74
CA ASP A 70 -2.81 -5.04 9.99
C ASP A 70 -3.27 -3.58 9.90
N ALA A 71 -4.46 -3.31 10.43
CA ALA A 71 -5.01 -1.97 10.52
C ALA A 71 -5.99 -1.82 11.69
N VAL A 72 -6.12 -0.59 12.17
CA VAL A 72 -7.20 -0.13 13.05
C VAL A 72 -7.73 1.20 12.54
N GLY A 73 -9.05 1.42 12.64
CA GLY A 73 -9.71 2.61 12.13
C GLY A 73 -11.22 2.59 12.30
N THR A 74 -11.89 3.55 11.67
CA THR A 74 -13.36 3.72 11.67
C THR A 74 -13.98 3.49 10.30
#